data_AF-A0A6J1BVA6-F1
#
_entry.id   AF-A0A6J1BVA6-F1
#
_cell.length_a   1.000
_cell.length_b   1.000
_cell.length_c   1.000
_cell.angle_alpha   90.00
_cell.angle_beta   90.00
_cell.angle_gamma   90.00
#
_symmetry.space_group_name_H-M   'P 1'
#
loop_
_entity.id
_entity.type
_entity.pdbx_description
1 polymer ?
#
loop_
_entity_poly.entity_id
_entity_poly.type
_entity_poly.pdbx_seq_one_letter_code
_entity_poly.pdbx_strand_id
1 'polypeptide(L)'
;MAQGGGGNDNKPAEDPLQPHPVKEQLPGIQYCINSPPPWPEAFVLGFQHYILTLGFSVLIPSLIVPQMGGDDAEKAKVIQNLLFVSGLNTLFQSLFGTRLPVVVTGSYSYVIPTISIVLAKRYASFENPHERFNETMRGIQGALIVASCFQMVMGFVGLWRNTVRFLSPLSVVPCVTFTGLGLYHLGFPMLAKCVEIGLPGLIVVVFISQYLPHLLKTKKPISDRFAVLFSVAIIWLYAQLLTSSTVYNHKPKITQRSCRTDQAGLLSSARWFYFPYPFQWGSPTFNTGEAFAMMAASVVSLFESTGTFFATSRYGSATPVPPSVISRGSVWLGVGGLLNGMFGSITGTCASVENAGLLALTRVGSRRVIQISAGFMIFFSLFGKFGALFASIPLPIIAALYCVFFGYVSSAGLGFLQFCNLNSFRTKFILGSSFFLGLSIPQYFREYYRQVLKSEHNYSGHGWLNDVIVVIFMSHATVASLVALILDCTLSRENDATRKDSGLHWWEKFSLYSSDVRNDEFYALPFCLNKLFPSL
;
A
#
# COMPACT_ATOMS: atom_id res chain seq x y z
N MET A 1 -18.65 -8.57 -79.60
CA MET A 1 -17.44 -7.91 -79.06
C MET A 1 -17.87 -6.78 -78.16
N ALA A 2 -17.82 -6.98 -76.85
CA ALA A 2 -17.88 -5.94 -75.82
C ALA A 2 -17.25 -6.52 -74.54
N GLN A 3 -16.39 -5.72 -73.93
CA GLN A 3 -15.53 -6.00 -72.78
C GLN A 3 -16.32 -6.21 -71.48
N GLY A 4 -15.69 -6.87 -70.50
CA GLY A 4 -16.11 -6.87 -69.10
C GLY A 4 -15.08 -7.58 -68.23
N GLY A 5 -14.07 -6.84 -67.78
CA GLY A 5 -12.92 -7.32 -67.01
C GLY A 5 -13.27 -7.89 -65.63
N GLY A 6 -12.50 -8.88 -65.21
CA GLY A 6 -12.55 -9.48 -63.88
C GLY A 6 -12.10 -8.48 -62.81
N GLY A 7 -13.04 -8.14 -61.94
CA GLY A 7 -12.79 -7.40 -60.70
C GLY A 7 -12.12 -8.31 -59.68
N ASN A 8 -10.94 -7.88 -59.26
CA ASN A 8 -10.11 -8.46 -58.23
C ASN A 8 -10.72 -8.10 -56.86
N ASP A 9 -11.52 -9.00 -56.26
CA ASP A 9 -12.06 -8.84 -54.91
C ASP A 9 -10.99 -9.15 -53.84
N ASN A 10 -9.96 -8.30 -53.78
CA ASN A 10 -9.16 -8.13 -52.56
C ASN A 10 -9.93 -7.17 -51.64
N LYS A 11 -10.94 -7.67 -50.95
CA LYS A 11 -11.42 -7.00 -49.73
C LYS A 11 -10.34 -7.21 -48.66
N PRO A 12 -9.77 -6.14 -48.06
CA PRO A 12 -9.06 -6.30 -46.81
C PRO A 12 -10.03 -6.95 -45.84
N ALA A 13 -9.60 -8.01 -45.16
CA ALA A 13 -10.33 -8.53 -44.01
C ALA A 13 -10.57 -7.32 -43.08
N GLU A 14 -11.82 -6.94 -42.91
CA GLU A 14 -12.19 -5.97 -41.87
C GLU A 14 -11.74 -6.59 -40.56
N ASP A 15 -10.64 -6.07 -40.02
CA ASP A 15 -10.17 -6.39 -38.68
C ASP A 15 -11.35 -6.07 -37.76
N PRO A 16 -11.97 -7.07 -37.11
CA PRO A 16 -13.17 -6.84 -36.33
C PRO A 16 -12.81 -5.83 -35.25
N LEU A 17 -13.46 -4.67 -35.28
CA LEU A 17 -13.28 -3.54 -34.36
C LEU A 17 -13.04 -4.04 -32.93
N GLN A 18 -11.76 -4.19 -32.56
CA GLN A 18 -11.40 -4.47 -31.18
C GLN A 18 -11.62 -3.18 -30.42
N PRO A 19 -12.55 -3.13 -29.45
CA PRO A 19 -13.01 -1.87 -28.88
C PRO A 19 -11.85 -1.08 -28.24
N HIS A 20 -10.79 -1.74 -27.77
CA HIS A 20 -9.48 -1.14 -27.50
C HIS A 20 -8.36 -2.19 -27.69
N PRO A 21 -7.21 -1.84 -28.31
CA PRO A 21 -6.10 -2.77 -28.44
C PRO A 21 -5.47 -3.06 -27.08
N VAL A 22 -5.11 -4.33 -26.84
CA VAL A 22 -4.40 -4.75 -25.63
C VAL A 22 -3.02 -4.09 -25.61
N LYS A 23 -2.67 -3.42 -24.50
CA LYS A 23 -1.37 -2.75 -24.35
C LYS A 23 -0.64 -3.28 -23.15
N GLU A 24 0.56 -3.82 -23.36
CA GLU A 24 1.44 -4.33 -22.31
C GLU A 24 1.94 -3.22 -21.38
N GLN A 25 2.26 -2.05 -21.95
CA GLN A 25 2.64 -0.85 -21.22
C GLN A 25 1.49 0.16 -21.24
N LEU A 26 1.33 0.92 -20.15
CA LEU A 26 0.28 1.95 -20.08
C LEU A 26 0.75 3.23 -20.81
N PRO A 27 0.00 3.71 -21.82
CA PRO A 27 0.33 4.96 -22.50
C PRO A 27 0.00 6.18 -21.63
N GLY A 28 0.59 7.34 -21.94
CA GLY A 28 0.30 8.62 -21.28
C GLY A 28 1.06 8.88 -19.98
N ILE A 29 2.02 8.02 -19.63
CA ILE A 29 2.96 8.24 -18.52
C ILE A 29 4.05 9.22 -18.98
N GLN A 30 4.30 10.26 -18.20
CA GLN A 30 5.25 11.32 -18.56
C GLN A 30 6.69 10.90 -18.32
N TYR A 31 6.94 10.24 -17.19
CA TYR A 31 8.25 9.76 -16.78
C TYR A 31 8.14 8.29 -16.40
N CYS A 32 8.72 7.41 -17.23
CA CYS A 32 8.78 5.98 -16.96
C CYS A 32 9.82 5.65 -15.86
N ILE A 33 9.88 4.39 -15.44
CA ILE A 33 10.76 3.91 -14.35
C ILE A 33 12.22 4.38 -14.49
N ASN A 34 12.79 4.26 -15.68
CA ASN A 34 14.18 4.61 -15.97
C ASN A 34 14.39 6.00 -16.57
N SER A 35 13.31 6.77 -16.76
CA SER A 35 13.36 8.13 -17.32
C SER A 35 13.05 9.14 -16.22
N PRO A 36 14.07 9.60 -15.45
CA PRO A 36 13.83 10.50 -14.34
C PRO A 36 13.54 11.94 -14.80
N PRO A 37 12.67 12.67 -14.08
CA PRO A 37 12.50 14.10 -14.29
C PRO A 37 13.80 14.87 -13.96
N PRO A 38 13.89 16.16 -14.38
CA PRO A 38 14.95 17.05 -13.96
C PRO A 38 15.08 17.11 -12.43
N TRP A 39 16.30 17.31 -11.92
CA TRP A 39 16.59 17.25 -10.48
C TRP A 39 15.68 18.09 -9.58
N PRO A 40 15.37 19.38 -9.89
CA PRO A 40 14.49 20.18 -9.04
C PRO A 40 13.08 19.58 -8.95
N GLU A 41 12.55 19.12 -10.07
CA GLU A 41 11.24 18.47 -10.13
C GLU A 41 11.25 17.13 -9.40
N ALA A 42 12.29 16.32 -9.60
CA ALA A 42 12.45 15.05 -8.90
C ALA A 42 12.48 15.23 -7.37
N PHE A 43 13.11 16.31 -6.89
CA PHE A 43 13.19 16.65 -5.48
C PHE A 43 11.82 16.99 -4.88
N VAL A 44 11.06 17.86 -5.55
CA VAL A 44 9.70 18.24 -5.10
C VAL A 44 8.75 17.05 -5.15
N LEU A 45 8.81 16.22 -6.19
CA LEU A 45 8.00 15.00 -6.29
C LEU A 45 8.38 13.99 -5.20
N GLY A 46 9.67 13.84 -4.89
CA GLY A 46 10.13 12.98 -3.79
C GLY A 46 9.60 13.45 -2.44
N PHE A 47 9.54 14.77 -2.22
CA PHE A 47 8.93 15.37 -1.04
C PHE A 47 7.42 15.11 -0.95
N GLN A 48 6.71 15.13 -2.09
CA GLN A 48 5.29 14.79 -2.17
C GLN A 48 5.00 13.34 -1.74
N HIS A 49 5.79 12.38 -2.21
CA HIS A 49 5.71 10.98 -1.77
C HIS A 49 6.00 10.83 -0.28
N TYR A 50 6.92 11.64 0.27
CA TYR A 50 7.23 11.63 1.70
C TYR A 50 6.03 12.10 2.53
N ILE A 51 5.41 13.25 2.19
CA ILE A 51 4.23 13.77 2.89
C ILE A 51 3.12 12.72 2.92
N LEU A 52 2.88 12.03 1.81
CA LEU A 52 1.84 11.02 1.74
C LEU A 52 2.13 9.82 2.67
N THR A 53 3.40 9.44 2.80
CA THR A 53 3.84 8.33 3.67
C THR A 53 3.67 8.63 5.16
N LEU A 54 3.63 9.91 5.55
CA LEU A 54 3.33 10.31 6.94
C LEU A 54 1.94 9.86 7.38
N GLY A 55 0.99 9.68 6.45
CA GLY A 55 -0.36 9.26 6.78
C GLY A 55 -0.40 7.98 7.61
N PHE A 56 0.12 6.87 7.08
CA PHE A 56 0.22 5.61 7.84
C PHE A 56 1.23 5.68 8.99
N SER A 57 2.34 6.39 8.78
CA SER A 57 3.40 6.53 9.79
C SER A 57 2.92 7.23 11.06
N VAL A 58 1.91 8.10 10.96
CA VAL A 58 1.27 8.79 12.09
C VAL A 58 0.01 8.05 12.56
N LEU A 59 -0.80 7.54 11.63
CA LEU A 59 -2.06 6.86 11.94
C LEU A 59 -1.87 5.64 12.85
N ILE A 60 -0.93 4.75 12.51
CA ILE A 60 -0.74 3.49 13.24
C ILE A 60 -0.25 3.76 14.68
N PRO A 61 0.80 4.56 14.92
CA PRO A 61 1.22 4.88 16.29
C PRO A 61 0.17 5.66 17.08
N SER A 62 -0.57 6.58 16.45
CA SER A 62 -1.64 7.33 17.12
C SER A 62 -2.80 6.43 17.57
N LEU A 63 -3.00 5.29 16.92
CA LEU A 63 -3.98 4.29 17.32
C LEU A 63 -3.46 3.41 18.48
N ILE A 64 -2.21 2.96 18.40
CA ILE A 64 -1.70 1.85 19.24
C ILE A 64 -0.96 2.35 20.49
N VAL A 65 -0.11 3.38 20.38
CA VAL A 65 0.75 3.83 21.49
C VAL A 65 -0.03 4.23 22.76
N PRO A 66 -1.14 5.00 22.67
CA PRO A 66 -1.92 5.36 23.85
C PRO A 66 -2.52 4.14 24.56
N GLN A 67 -2.88 3.07 23.82
CA GLN A 67 -3.46 1.86 24.40
C GLN A 67 -2.43 1.07 25.23
N MET A 68 -1.15 1.17 24.87
CA MET A 68 -0.05 0.56 25.61
C MET A 68 0.35 1.36 26.86
N GLY A 69 -0.13 2.59 27.02
CA GLY A 69 0.23 3.50 28.13
C GLY A 69 1.35 4.50 27.80
N GLY A 70 1.77 4.62 26.53
CA GLY A 70 2.74 5.61 26.09
C GLY A 70 2.13 6.99 25.85
N ASP A 71 2.90 8.05 26.10
CA ASP A 71 2.45 9.43 25.89
C ASP A 71 2.85 9.98 24.49
N ASP A 72 2.72 11.30 24.29
CA ASP A 72 3.07 11.97 23.04
C ASP A 72 4.58 11.88 22.67
N ALA A 73 5.48 11.78 23.64
CA ALA A 73 6.90 11.54 23.47
C ALA A 73 7.20 10.11 23.00
N GLU A 74 6.60 9.08 23.60
CA GLU A 74 6.71 7.70 23.10
C GLU A 74 6.11 7.59 21.69
N LYS A 75 4.95 8.22 21.48
CA LYS A 75 4.30 8.30 20.17
C LYS A 75 5.22 8.94 19.13
N ALA A 76 5.86 10.06 19.45
CA ALA A 76 6.80 10.73 18.56
C ALA A 76 8.02 9.84 18.22
N LYS A 77 8.61 9.15 19.21
CA LYS A 77 9.72 8.21 18.98
C LYS A 77 9.29 7.07 18.05
N VAL A 78 8.13 6.47 18.28
CA VAL A 78 7.62 5.38 17.43
C VAL A 78 7.35 5.85 16.00
N ILE A 79 6.78 7.05 15.80
CA ILE A 79 6.61 7.65 14.47
C ILE A 79 7.97 7.82 13.78
N GLN A 80 8.99 8.31 14.50
CA GLN A 80 10.34 8.50 13.96
C GLN A 80 11.00 7.18 13.58
N ASN A 81 10.89 6.13 14.41
CA ASN A 81 11.39 4.80 14.10
C ASN A 81 10.75 4.23 12.85
N LEU A 82 9.42 4.29 12.78
CA LEU A 82 8.66 3.77 11.66
C LEU A 82 9.03 4.51 10.36
N LEU A 83 9.18 5.83 10.42
CA LEU A 83 9.58 6.64 9.27
C LEU A 83 11.02 6.33 8.82
N PHE A 84 11.96 6.21 9.76
CA PHE A 84 13.36 5.87 9.48
C PHE A 84 13.47 4.52 8.77
N VAL A 85 12.84 3.49 9.33
CA VAL A 85 12.86 2.14 8.77
C VAL A 85 12.09 2.07 7.44
N SER A 86 10.97 2.80 7.30
CA SER A 86 10.26 2.92 6.02
C SER A 86 11.14 3.54 4.91
N GLY A 87 11.99 4.51 5.26
CA GLY A 87 13.00 5.06 4.36
C GLY A 87 14.02 4.01 3.92
N LEU A 88 14.61 3.27 4.86
CA LEU A 88 15.55 2.18 4.54
C LEU A 88 14.89 1.10 3.65
N ASN A 89 13.67 0.70 3.99
CA ASN A 89 12.92 -0.31 3.26
C ASN A 89 12.55 0.14 1.85
N THR A 90 12.21 1.41 1.68
CA THR A 90 11.96 1.99 0.35
C THR A 90 13.22 2.00 -0.51
N LEU A 91 14.39 2.30 0.07
CA LEU A 91 15.67 2.17 -0.63
C LEU A 91 15.95 0.73 -1.02
N PHE A 92 15.83 -0.22 -0.09
CA PHE A 92 16.06 -1.63 -0.37
C PHE A 92 15.10 -2.19 -1.42
N GLN A 93 13.82 -1.85 -1.35
CA GLN A 93 12.83 -2.31 -2.31
C GLN A 93 13.06 -1.75 -3.72
N SER A 94 13.44 -0.47 -3.81
CA SER A 94 13.72 0.19 -5.09
C SER A 94 15.08 -0.18 -5.69
N LEU A 95 16.07 -0.56 -4.86
CA LEU A 95 17.41 -0.94 -5.32
C LEU A 95 17.58 -2.44 -5.57
N PHE A 96 17.06 -3.29 -4.68
CA PHE A 96 17.31 -4.73 -4.67
C PHE A 96 16.04 -5.59 -4.69
N GLY A 97 14.91 -5.04 -4.21
CA GLY A 97 13.59 -5.67 -4.27
C GLY A 97 13.01 -5.72 -5.67
N THR A 98 11.78 -5.25 -5.85
CA THR A 98 11.13 -5.30 -7.17
C THR A 98 11.74 -4.35 -8.19
N ARG A 99 12.56 -3.36 -7.77
CA ARG A 99 13.07 -2.27 -8.64
C ARG A 99 11.96 -1.38 -9.22
N LEU A 100 10.71 -1.57 -8.78
CA LEU A 100 9.59 -0.71 -9.13
C LEU A 100 9.65 0.59 -8.30
N PRO A 101 8.98 1.66 -8.75
CA PRO A 101 8.83 2.90 -7.98
C PRO A 101 7.83 2.70 -6.82
N VAL A 102 8.19 1.85 -5.86
CA VAL A 102 7.34 1.46 -4.73
C VAL A 102 7.90 2.06 -3.45
N VAL A 103 7.07 2.81 -2.73
CA VAL A 103 7.32 3.19 -1.34
C VAL A 103 6.91 2.04 -0.42
N VAL A 104 7.71 1.75 0.60
CA VAL A 104 7.39 0.78 1.66
C VAL A 104 7.06 1.54 2.93
N THR A 105 5.97 1.17 3.59
CA THR A 105 5.49 1.80 4.82
C THR A 105 4.94 0.77 5.80
N GLY A 106 4.49 1.22 6.97
CA GLY A 106 3.81 0.39 7.96
C GLY A 106 2.48 -0.16 7.44
N SER A 107 2.21 -1.44 7.71
CA SER A 107 1.01 -2.13 7.23
C SER A 107 -0.14 -2.03 8.22
N TYR A 108 -1.36 -1.79 7.70
CA TYR A 108 -2.58 -1.85 8.52
C TYR A 108 -2.96 -3.28 8.92
N SER A 109 -2.55 -4.30 8.16
CA SER A 109 -2.88 -5.71 8.42
C SER A 109 -2.33 -6.20 9.76
N TYR A 110 -1.27 -5.55 10.27
CA TYR A 110 -0.66 -5.86 11.56
C TYR A 110 -1.35 -5.16 12.74
N VAL A 111 -2.29 -4.23 12.51
CA VAL A 111 -2.97 -3.52 13.60
C VAL A 111 -3.78 -4.46 14.48
N ILE A 112 -4.47 -5.45 13.89
CA ILE A 112 -5.28 -6.43 14.62
C ILE A 112 -4.40 -7.29 15.55
N PRO A 113 -3.35 -7.99 15.06
CA PRO A 113 -2.52 -8.79 15.95
C PRO A 113 -1.79 -7.90 16.95
N THR A 114 -1.36 -6.69 16.58
CA THR A 114 -0.77 -5.77 17.57
C THR A 114 -1.76 -5.43 18.68
N ILE A 115 -3.02 -5.09 18.38
CA ILE A 115 -4.04 -4.83 19.41
C ILE A 115 -4.26 -6.06 20.30
N SER A 116 -4.27 -7.28 19.73
CA SER A 116 -4.36 -8.51 20.52
C SER A 116 -3.20 -8.65 21.51
N ILE A 117 -1.96 -8.35 21.08
CA ILE A 117 -0.79 -8.29 21.96
C ILE A 117 -0.98 -7.24 23.06
N VAL A 118 -1.43 -6.03 22.71
CA VAL A 118 -1.64 -4.93 23.67
C VAL A 118 -2.67 -5.31 24.75
N LEU A 119 -3.71 -6.04 24.37
CA LEU A 119 -4.78 -6.47 25.28
C LEU A 119 -4.47 -7.77 26.03
N ALA A 120 -3.30 -8.37 25.84
CA ALA A 120 -2.93 -9.60 26.51
C ALA A 120 -2.83 -9.42 28.03
N LYS A 121 -3.46 -10.33 28.80
CA LYS A 121 -3.55 -10.28 30.27
C LYS A 121 -2.21 -10.09 30.99
N ARG A 122 -1.12 -10.58 30.40
CA ARG A 122 0.22 -10.45 30.99
C ARG A 122 0.69 -9.00 31.09
N TYR A 123 0.32 -8.15 30.12
CA TYR A 123 0.66 -6.73 30.17
C TYR A 123 -0.32 -5.92 31.02
N ALA A 124 -1.53 -6.43 31.25
CA ALA A 124 -2.50 -5.80 32.15
C ALA A 124 -2.06 -5.81 33.63
N SER A 125 -1.08 -6.64 33.99
CA SER A 125 -0.54 -6.73 35.35
C SER A 125 0.37 -5.56 35.75
N PHE A 126 0.87 -4.77 34.78
CA PHE A 126 1.73 -3.62 35.06
C PHE A 126 0.90 -2.38 35.39
N GLU A 127 1.00 -1.89 36.63
CA GLU A 127 0.33 -0.65 37.08
C GLU A 127 0.97 0.60 36.46
N ASN A 128 2.28 0.60 36.26
CA ASN A 128 3.02 1.71 35.67
C ASN A 128 2.80 1.78 34.14
N PRO A 129 2.22 2.87 33.60
CA PRO A 129 1.92 2.97 32.16
C PRO A 129 3.15 2.89 31.26
N HIS A 130 4.27 3.49 31.69
CA HIS A 130 5.52 3.49 30.92
C HIS A 130 6.19 2.11 30.91
N GLU A 131 6.11 1.37 32.02
CA GLU A 131 6.60 -0.01 32.10
C GLU A 131 5.76 -0.94 31.22
N ARG A 132 4.42 -0.81 31.30
CA ARG A 132 3.49 -1.51 30.42
C ARG A 132 3.81 -1.25 28.95
N PHE A 133 4.08 0.01 28.59
CA PHE A 133 4.44 0.39 27.23
C PHE A 133 5.72 -0.32 26.77
N ASN A 134 6.79 -0.28 27.56
CA ASN A 134 8.07 -0.93 27.21
C ASN A 134 7.92 -2.45 27.08
N GLU A 135 7.28 -3.11 28.03
CA GLU A 135 7.09 -4.57 27.99
C GLU A 135 6.22 -5.01 26.81
N THR A 136 5.15 -4.26 26.52
CA THR A 136 4.29 -4.56 25.36
C THR A 136 5.06 -4.37 24.05
N MET A 137 5.88 -3.31 23.97
CA MET A 137 6.73 -3.05 22.81
C MET A 137 7.72 -4.19 22.57
N ARG A 138 8.37 -4.71 23.63
CA ARG A 138 9.28 -5.86 23.54
C ARG A 138 8.60 -7.13 23.02
N GLY A 139 7.33 -7.35 23.38
CA GLY A 139 6.49 -8.43 22.83
C GLY A 139 6.22 -8.27 21.34
N ILE A 140 5.78 -7.08 20.93
CA ILE A 140 5.53 -6.76 19.51
C ILE A 140 6.84 -6.93 18.70
N GLN A 141 7.98 -6.49 19.23
CA GLN A 141 9.28 -6.67 18.57
C GLN A 141 9.61 -8.14 18.34
N GLY A 142 9.47 -8.99 19.37
CA GLY A 142 9.73 -10.42 19.23
C GLY A 142 8.81 -11.10 18.22
N ALA A 143 7.51 -10.79 18.26
CA ALA A 143 6.54 -11.34 17.31
C ALA A 143 6.79 -10.87 15.86
N LEU A 144 7.16 -9.59 15.67
CA LEU A 144 7.53 -9.05 14.35
C LEU A 144 8.80 -9.68 13.79
N ILE A 145 9.82 -9.92 14.62
CA ILE A 145 11.06 -10.60 14.19
C ILE A 145 10.74 -11.98 13.64
N VAL A 146 9.94 -12.78 14.35
CA VAL A 146 9.55 -14.13 13.91
C VAL A 146 8.74 -14.08 12.61
N ALA A 147 7.72 -13.21 12.55
CA ALA A 147 6.89 -13.06 11.35
C ALA A 147 7.70 -12.61 10.11
N SER A 148 8.71 -11.77 10.33
CA SER A 148 9.58 -11.27 9.28
C SER A 148 10.53 -12.34 8.76
N CYS A 149 11.11 -13.15 9.67
CA CYS A 149 11.88 -14.33 9.29
C CYS A 149 11.04 -15.32 8.46
N PHE A 150 9.79 -15.57 8.87
CA PHE A 150 8.85 -16.39 8.11
C PHE A 150 8.61 -15.82 6.70
N GLN A 151 8.33 -14.51 6.59
CA GLN A 151 8.11 -13.84 5.31
C GLN A 151 9.34 -13.91 4.39
N MET A 152 10.56 -13.75 4.95
CA MET A 152 11.81 -13.92 4.21
C MET A 152 11.97 -15.34 3.67
N VAL A 153 11.72 -16.37 4.50
CA VAL A 153 11.79 -17.78 4.10
C VAL A 153 10.78 -18.07 2.99
N MET A 154 9.54 -17.59 3.12
CA MET A 154 8.49 -17.73 2.10
C MET A 154 8.91 -17.15 0.73
N GLY A 155 9.59 -16.00 0.74
CA GLY A 155 10.11 -15.36 -0.47
C GLY A 155 11.34 -16.05 -1.04
N PHE A 156 12.28 -16.47 -0.19
CA PHE A 156 13.58 -17.03 -0.59
C PHE A 156 13.46 -18.46 -1.12
N VAL A 157 12.66 -19.31 -0.46
CA VAL A 157 12.38 -20.68 -0.92
C VAL A 157 11.58 -20.67 -2.23
N GLY A 158 11.00 -19.53 -2.61
CA GLY A 158 10.21 -19.39 -3.83
C GLY A 158 8.78 -19.94 -3.67
N LEU A 159 8.30 -20.13 -2.44
CA LEU A 159 6.89 -20.46 -2.18
C LEU A 159 5.98 -19.35 -2.72
N TRP A 160 6.34 -18.08 -2.47
CA TRP A 160 5.59 -16.95 -3.01
C TRP A 160 5.68 -16.86 -4.54
N ARG A 161 6.86 -17.12 -5.13
CA ARG A 161 7.02 -17.23 -6.60
C ARG A 161 6.03 -18.23 -7.20
N ASN A 162 5.89 -19.40 -6.57
CA ASN A 162 4.97 -20.43 -7.05
C ASN A 162 3.52 -19.98 -6.96
N THR A 163 3.08 -19.41 -5.83
CA THR A 163 1.73 -18.85 -5.68
C THR A 163 1.42 -17.81 -6.76
N VAL A 164 2.33 -16.87 -6.99
CA VAL A 164 2.17 -15.80 -7.99
C VAL A 164 2.13 -16.35 -9.42
N ARG A 165 2.79 -17.48 -9.70
CA ARG A 165 2.75 -18.15 -11.01
C ARG A 165 1.37 -18.72 -11.36
N PHE A 166 0.50 -18.91 -10.37
CA PHE A 166 -0.90 -19.31 -10.58
C PHE A 166 -1.81 -18.11 -10.88
N LEU A 167 -1.35 -16.87 -10.68
CA LEU A 167 -2.16 -15.69 -10.96
C LEU A 167 -2.24 -15.44 -12.48
N SER A 168 -3.43 -15.65 -13.03
CA SER A 168 -3.81 -15.13 -14.35
C SER A 168 -4.17 -13.64 -14.28
N PRO A 169 -4.22 -12.93 -15.42
CA PRO A 169 -4.79 -11.57 -15.45
C PRO A 169 -6.18 -11.50 -14.81
N LEU A 170 -7.03 -12.50 -15.04
CA LEU A 170 -8.36 -12.57 -14.43
C LEU A 170 -8.31 -12.64 -12.89
N SER A 171 -7.37 -13.41 -12.32
CA SER A 171 -7.18 -13.50 -10.87
C SER A 171 -6.53 -12.26 -10.27
N VAL A 172 -5.67 -11.57 -11.04
CA VAL A 172 -5.02 -10.32 -10.62
C VAL A 172 -6.02 -9.17 -10.52
N VAL A 173 -7.08 -9.15 -11.32
CA VAL A 173 -8.09 -8.07 -11.31
C VAL A 173 -8.69 -7.88 -9.91
N PRO A 174 -9.33 -8.87 -9.26
CA PRO A 174 -9.79 -8.72 -7.88
C PRO A 174 -8.65 -8.40 -6.90
N CYS A 175 -7.49 -9.04 -7.03
CA CYS A 175 -6.35 -8.82 -6.14
C CYS A 175 -5.94 -7.33 -6.09
N VAL A 176 -5.71 -6.70 -7.24
CA VAL A 176 -5.29 -5.30 -7.33
C VAL A 176 -6.46 -4.36 -6.99
N THR A 177 -7.66 -4.67 -7.46
CA THR A 177 -8.85 -3.84 -7.19
C THR A 177 -9.13 -3.74 -5.69
N PHE A 178 -9.08 -4.86 -4.96
CA PHE A 178 -9.30 -4.87 -3.51
C PHE A 178 -8.08 -4.47 -2.68
N THR A 179 -6.88 -4.43 -3.27
CA THR A 179 -5.73 -3.76 -2.63
C THR A 179 -6.01 -2.26 -2.46
N GLY A 180 -6.64 -1.63 -3.47
CA GLY A 180 -7.14 -0.25 -3.36
C GLY A 180 -8.41 -0.15 -2.50
N LEU A 181 -9.50 -0.79 -2.96
CA LEU A 181 -10.82 -0.65 -2.32
C LEU A 181 -10.88 -1.20 -0.89
N GLY A 182 -10.04 -2.18 -0.53
CA GLY A 182 -10.05 -2.79 0.80
C GLY A 182 -9.75 -1.80 1.94
N LEU A 183 -9.06 -0.71 1.62
CA LEU A 183 -8.71 0.36 2.56
C LEU A 183 -9.75 1.49 2.60
N TYR A 184 -10.96 1.30 2.04
CA TYR A 184 -12.01 2.33 1.99
C TYR A 184 -12.35 2.96 3.35
N HIS A 185 -12.22 2.19 4.43
CA HIS A 185 -12.47 2.65 5.79
C HIS A 185 -11.50 3.75 6.26
N LEU A 186 -10.31 3.84 5.65
CA LEU A 186 -9.32 4.89 5.86
C LEU A 186 -9.53 6.11 4.96
N GLY A 187 -10.41 6.02 3.96
CA GLY A 187 -10.81 7.14 3.10
C GLY A 187 -11.94 7.96 3.74
N PHE A 188 -13.14 7.87 3.16
CA PHE A 188 -14.25 8.74 3.55
C PHE A 188 -14.66 8.65 5.03
N PRO A 189 -14.73 7.46 5.67
CA PRO A 189 -15.07 7.39 7.10
C PRO A 189 -14.06 8.09 8.01
N MET A 190 -12.78 8.11 7.64
CA MET A 190 -11.74 8.80 8.40
C MET A 190 -11.74 10.30 8.11
N LEU A 191 -12.00 10.70 6.87
CA LEU A 191 -12.25 12.09 6.46
C LEU A 191 -13.44 12.66 7.25
N ALA A 192 -14.54 11.91 7.35
CA ALA A 192 -15.78 12.33 8.01
C ALA A 192 -15.63 12.55 9.53
N LYS A 193 -14.52 12.13 10.16
CA LYS A 193 -14.20 12.49 11.55
C LYS A 193 -14.05 14.01 11.73
N CYS A 194 -13.71 14.72 10.66
CA CYS A 194 -13.77 16.17 10.58
C CYS A 194 -14.22 16.59 9.18
N VAL A 195 -15.55 16.58 8.96
CA VAL A 195 -16.11 16.86 7.64
C VAL A 195 -15.80 18.27 7.16
N GLU A 196 -15.67 19.22 8.09
CA GLU A 196 -15.43 20.64 7.82
C GLU A 196 -14.07 20.88 7.15
N ILE A 197 -13.06 20.06 7.44
CA ILE A 197 -11.73 20.15 6.82
C ILE A 197 -11.57 19.08 5.73
N GLY A 198 -12.07 17.89 6.00
CA GLY A 198 -11.92 16.72 5.13
C GLY A 198 -12.64 16.88 3.79
N LEU A 199 -13.90 17.34 3.79
CA LEU A 199 -14.69 17.47 2.56
C LEU A 199 -14.15 18.57 1.64
N PRO A 200 -13.82 19.79 2.13
CA PRO A 200 -13.09 20.77 1.32
C PRO A 200 -11.76 20.22 0.81
N GLY A 201 -11.07 19.41 1.62
CA GLY A 201 -9.84 18.72 1.20
C GLY A 201 -10.03 17.88 -0.05
N LEU A 202 -11.06 17.04 -0.07
CA LEU A 202 -11.37 16.20 -1.22
C LEU A 202 -11.73 17.04 -2.45
N ILE A 203 -12.57 18.05 -2.27
CA ILE A 203 -13.01 18.94 -3.35
C ILE A 203 -11.81 19.67 -3.97
N VAL A 204 -10.92 20.22 -3.14
CA VAL A 204 -9.73 20.96 -3.60
C VAL A 204 -8.74 20.05 -4.33
N VAL A 205 -8.50 18.82 -3.85
CA VAL A 205 -7.64 17.85 -4.55
C VAL A 205 -8.20 17.51 -5.93
N VAL A 206 -9.49 17.22 -6.02
CA VAL A 206 -10.15 16.90 -7.29
C VAL A 206 -10.17 18.12 -8.22
N PHE A 207 -10.45 19.30 -7.69
CA PHE A 207 -10.44 20.55 -8.46
C PHE A 207 -9.06 20.86 -9.04
N ILE A 208 -8.01 20.84 -8.21
CA ILE A 208 -6.64 21.15 -8.64
C ILE A 208 -6.10 20.09 -9.60
N SER A 209 -6.40 18.81 -9.37
CA SER A 209 -5.86 17.74 -10.22
C SER A 209 -6.61 17.53 -11.53
N GLN A 210 -7.94 17.64 -11.54
CA GLN A 210 -8.75 17.31 -12.72
C GLN A 210 -9.25 18.55 -13.46
N TYR A 211 -9.78 19.54 -12.77
CA TYR A 211 -10.47 20.67 -13.40
C TYR A 211 -9.52 21.82 -13.75
N LEU A 212 -8.60 22.16 -12.86
CA LEU A 212 -7.68 23.28 -13.02
C LEU A 212 -6.76 23.17 -14.26
N PRO A 213 -6.20 22.00 -14.63
CA PRO A 213 -5.39 21.88 -15.84
C PRO A 213 -6.19 22.20 -17.12
N HIS A 214 -7.48 21.85 -17.16
CA HIS A 214 -8.36 22.17 -18.29
C HIS A 214 -8.66 23.67 -18.38
N LEU A 215 -8.83 24.34 -17.24
CA LEU A 215 -9.07 25.79 -17.19
C LEU A 215 -7.85 26.60 -17.59
N LEU A 216 -6.66 26.20 -17.14
CA LEU A 216 -5.41 26.94 -17.39
C LEU A 216 -4.82 26.71 -18.79
N LYS A 217 -5.38 25.80 -19.61
CA LYS A 217 -4.92 25.44 -20.98
C LYS A 217 -3.39 25.34 -21.10
N THR A 218 -2.70 24.94 -20.03
CA THR A 218 -1.25 25.05 -19.96
C THR A 218 -0.63 23.86 -20.67
N LYS A 219 0.31 24.12 -21.59
CA LYS A 219 1.03 23.06 -22.34
C LYS A 219 1.87 22.14 -21.43
N LYS A 220 2.20 22.60 -20.21
CA LYS A 220 2.93 21.83 -19.20
C LYS A 220 1.95 21.36 -18.11
N PRO A 221 1.83 20.05 -17.86
CA PRO A 221 0.98 19.52 -16.79
C PRO A 221 1.65 19.76 -15.42
N ILE A 222 1.61 21.00 -14.90
CA ILE A 222 2.21 21.35 -13.59
C ILE A 222 1.20 21.15 -12.47
N SER A 223 -0.06 21.54 -12.70
CA SER A 223 -1.11 21.54 -11.67
C SER A 223 -1.54 20.14 -11.23
N ASP A 224 -1.55 19.17 -12.14
CA ASP A 224 -1.82 17.75 -11.86
C ASP A 224 -0.64 17.07 -11.16
N ARG A 225 0.61 17.36 -11.57
CA ARG A 225 1.83 16.80 -10.97
C ARG A 225 2.01 17.16 -9.48
N PHE A 226 1.71 18.40 -9.11
CA PHE A 226 1.91 18.91 -7.74
C PHE A 226 0.60 19.15 -6.98
N ALA A 227 -0.52 18.59 -7.47
CA ALA A 227 -1.84 18.80 -6.90
C ALA A 227 -1.88 18.53 -5.39
N VAL A 228 -1.22 17.45 -4.94
CA VAL A 228 -1.18 17.05 -3.53
C VAL A 228 -0.54 18.10 -2.65
N LEU A 229 0.63 18.63 -3.04
CA LEU A 229 1.32 19.65 -2.26
C LEU A 229 0.47 20.92 -2.13
N PHE A 230 -0.12 21.38 -3.23
CA PHE A 230 -1.00 22.55 -3.21
C PHE A 230 -2.25 22.31 -2.36
N SER A 231 -2.91 21.16 -2.52
CA SER A 231 -4.11 20.84 -1.74
C SER A 231 -3.83 20.71 -0.25
N VAL A 232 -2.76 20.00 0.14
CA VAL A 232 -2.37 19.88 1.55
C VAL A 232 -2.04 21.25 2.13
N ALA A 233 -1.29 22.10 1.42
CA ALA A 233 -0.95 23.43 1.89
C ALA A 233 -2.19 24.33 2.07
N ILE A 234 -3.07 24.39 1.04
CA ILE A 234 -4.30 25.21 1.08
C ILE A 234 -5.21 24.78 2.22
N ILE A 235 -5.42 23.48 2.38
CA ILE A 235 -6.37 22.94 3.35
C ILE A 235 -5.79 22.98 4.76
N TRP A 236 -4.48 22.81 4.91
CA TRP A 236 -3.82 23.02 6.19
C TRP A 236 -3.93 24.49 6.63
N LEU A 237 -3.73 25.46 5.72
CA LEU A 237 -3.95 26.88 6.02
C LEU A 237 -5.41 27.16 6.39
N TYR A 238 -6.36 26.56 5.67
CA TYR A 238 -7.78 26.66 6.01
C TYR A 238 -8.09 26.08 7.40
N ALA A 239 -7.55 24.90 7.73
CA ALA A 239 -7.69 24.27 9.04
C ALA A 239 -7.07 25.14 10.16
N GLN A 240 -5.92 25.76 9.89
CA GLN A 240 -5.27 26.69 10.82
C GLN A 240 -6.13 27.93 11.07
N LEU A 241 -6.74 28.49 10.03
CA LEU A 241 -7.68 29.61 10.16
C LEU A 241 -8.87 29.23 11.05
N LEU A 242 -9.54 28.09 10.77
CA LEU A 242 -10.64 27.60 11.60
C LEU A 242 -10.24 27.36 13.07
N THR A 243 -9.02 26.85 13.29
CA THR A 243 -8.48 26.63 14.64
C THR A 243 -8.25 27.97 15.36
N SER A 244 -7.69 28.97 14.68
CA SER A 244 -7.46 30.31 15.23
C SER A 244 -8.73 31.11 15.47
N SER A 245 -9.77 30.92 14.64
CA SER A 245 -11.07 31.57 14.78
C SER A 245 -11.93 30.98 15.90
N THR A 246 -11.37 30.09 16.74
CA THR A 246 -12.01 29.49 17.94
C THR A 246 -13.25 28.61 17.68
N VAL A 247 -13.51 28.26 16.41
CA VAL A 247 -14.67 27.45 15.97
C VAL A 247 -14.76 26.12 16.71
N TYR A 248 -13.62 25.54 17.08
CA TYR A 248 -13.53 24.24 17.74
C TYR A 248 -13.47 24.29 19.27
N ASN A 249 -13.36 25.46 19.91
CA ASN A 249 -13.15 25.57 21.37
C ASN A 249 -14.30 24.96 22.19
N HIS A 250 -15.54 25.07 21.69
CA HIS A 250 -16.75 24.57 22.35
C HIS A 250 -17.25 23.23 21.79
N LYS A 251 -16.46 22.58 20.93
CA LYS A 251 -16.82 21.27 20.33
C LYS A 251 -16.34 20.11 21.21
N PRO A 252 -16.89 18.89 21.05
CA PRO A 252 -16.43 17.71 21.80
C PRO A 252 -14.93 17.45 21.62
N LYS A 253 -14.26 16.91 22.65
CA LYS A 253 -12.80 16.61 22.62
C LYS A 253 -12.38 15.75 21.42
N ILE A 254 -13.24 14.84 20.94
CA ILE A 254 -12.97 13.98 19.77
C ILE A 254 -12.84 14.82 18.49
N THR A 255 -13.76 15.77 18.30
CA THR A 255 -13.74 16.72 17.19
C THR A 255 -12.53 17.64 17.31
N GLN A 256 -12.22 18.13 18.52
CA GLN A 256 -11.04 18.96 18.75
C GLN A 256 -9.73 18.23 18.36
N ARG A 257 -9.56 16.96 18.75
CA ARG A 257 -8.38 16.16 18.39
C ARG A 257 -8.25 15.88 16.90
N SER A 258 -9.38 15.76 16.19
CA SER A 258 -9.39 15.39 14.76
C SER A 258 -9.29 16.60 13.84
N CYS A 259 -9.88 17.73 14.24
CA CYS A 259 -10.00 18.93 13.42
C CYS A 259 -8.93 19.99 13.69
N ARG A 260 -8.42 20.09 14.92
CA ARG A 260 -7.49 21.17 15.27
C ARG A 260 -6.07 20.83 14.87
N THR A 261 -5.34 21.86 14.44
CA THR A 261 -3.93 21.77 14.05
C THR A 261 -2.96 21.86 15.24
N ASP A 262 -3.41 22.34 16.41
CA ASP A 262 -2.58 22.56 17.60
C ASP A 262 -2.60 21.40 18.63
N GLN A 263 -3.48 20.42 18.45
CA GLN A 263 -3.74 19.34 19.43
C GLN A 263 -2.90 18.07 19.22
N ALA A 264 -1.95 18.05 18.29
CA ALA A 264 -1.18 16.84 18.00
C ALA A 264 -0.25 16.43 19.18
N GLY A 265 0.18 17.40 20.01
CA GLY A 265 1.14 17.19 21.11
C GLY A 265 2.55 16.77 20.67
N LEU A 266 2.75 16.59 19.36
CA LEU A 266 3.99 16.07 18.77
C LEU A 266 5.12 17.11 18.73
N LEU A 267 4.80 18.39 18.47
CA LEU A 267 5.81 19.42 18.27
C LEU A 267 6.53 19.83 19.57
N SER A 268 5.82 19.80 20.70
CA SER A 268 6.37 20.05 22.03
C SER A 268 7.20 18.86 22.52
N SER A 269 6.74 17.64 22.21
CA SER A 269 7.32 16.39 22.75
C SER A 269 8.50 15.88 21.92
N ALA A 270 8.58 16.24 20.63
CA ALA A 270 9.66 15.80 19.76
C ALA A 270 10.99 16.52 20.06
N ARG A 271 12.07 15.72 20.16
CA ARG A 271 13.44 16.23 20.25
C ARG A 271 13.88 16.82 18.90
N TRP A 272 14.83 17.77 18.95
CA TRP A 272 15.42 18.36 17.75
C TRP A 272 16.19 17.34 16.92
N PHE A 273 17.01 16.54 17.59
CA PHE A 273 17.76 15.45 17.00
C PHE A 273 17.41 14.15 17.75
N TYR A 274 17.08 13.11 17.00
CA TYR A 274 16.81 11.78 17.51
C TYR A 274 17.39 10.76 16.54
N PHE A 275 18.16 9.81 17.05
CA PHE A 275 18.71 8.73 16.25
C PHE A 275 18.05 7.42 16.64
N PRO A 276 17.24 6.80 15.76
CA PRO A 276 16.70 5.46 15.98
C PRO A 276 17.84 4.46 16.11
N TYR A 277 17.82 3.62 17.15
CA TYR A 277 18.78 2.53 17.32
C TYR A 277 18.04 1.22 17.63
N PRO A 278 18.60 0.07 17.25
CA PRO A 278 17.95 -1.22 17.46
C PRO A 278 17.82 -1.53 18.96
N PHE A 279 16.72 -2.18 19.32
CA PHE A 279 16.39 -2.66 20.67
C PHE A 279 16.31 -1.56 21.75
N GLN A 280 15.97 -0.33 21.35
CA GLN A 280 15.84 0.80 22.29
C GLN A 280 14.80 0.64 23.39
N TRP A 281 13.82 -0.25 23.20
CA TRP A 281 12.78 -0.55 24.19
C TRP A 281 13.14 -1.74 25.08
N GLY A 282 14.33 -2.33 24.91
CA GLY A 282 14.80 -3.53 25.60
C GLY A 282 14.89 -4.76 24.69
N SER A 283 15.35 -5.88 25.25
CA SER A 283 15.48 -7.14 24.53
C SER A 283 14.11 -7.72 24.16
N PRO A 284 13.92 -8.21 22.92
CA PRO A 284 12.63 -8.72 22.45
C PRO A 284 12.21 -9.95 23.26
N THR A 285 10.91 -10.07 23.52
CA THR A 285 10.31 -11.23 24.19
C THR A 285 9.50 -12.03 23.19
N PHE A 286 9.65 -13.35 23.19
CA PHE A 286 9.03 -14.22 22.20
C PHE A 286 7.85 -14.97 22.80
N ASN A 287 6.66 -14.77 22.21
CA ASN A 287 5.48 -15.55 22.51
C ASN A 287 4.97 -16.23 21.24
N THR A 288 4.76 -17.54 21.33
CA THR A 288 4.36 -18.37 20.18
C THR A 288 3.02 -17.96 19.58
N GLY A 289 2.01 -17.65 20.40
CA GLY A 289 0.68 -17.28 19.90
C GLY A 289 0.71 -15.96 19.12
N GLU A 290 1.45 -14.98 19.64
CA GLU A 290 1.61 -13.67 19.00
C GLU A 290 2.42 -13.76 17.71
N ALA A 291 3.44 -14.62 17.68
CA ALA A 291 4.20 -14.90 16.48
C ALA A 291 3.30 -15.48 15.37
N PHE A 292 2.39 -16.42 15.70
CA PHE A 292 1.45 -16.96 14.71
C PHE A 292 0.49 -15.89 14.17
N ALA A 293 -0.06 -15.04 15.04
CA ALA A 293 -0.95 -13.95 14.61
C ALA A 293 -0.21 -12.93 13.71
N MET A 294 1.03 -12.58 14.04
CA MET A 294 1.88 -11.71 13.21
C MET A 294 2.29 -12.38 11.89
N MET A 295 2.54 -13.69 11.88
CA MET A 295 2.79 -14.43 10.63
C MET A 295 1.58 -14.36 9.69
N ALA A 296 0.35 -14.47 10.20
CA ALA A 296 -0.85 -14.30 9.40
C ALA A 296 -0.93 -12.89 8.78
N ALA A 297 -0.62 -11.85 9.55
CA ALA A 297 -0.55 -10.47 9.02
C ALA A 297 0.54 -10.31 7.95
N SER A 298 1.67 -11.01 8.09
CA SER A 298 2.71 -11.02 7.05
C SER A 298 2.23 -11.64 5.74
N VAL A 299 1.44 -12.72 5.79
CA VAL A 299 0.82 -13.33 4.59
C VAL A 299 -0.17 -12.39 3.95
N VAL A 300 -1.04 -11.74 4.74
CA VAL A 300 -1.97 -10.73 4.23
C VAL A 300 -1.22 -9.58 3.55
N SER A 301 -0.14 -9.10 4.16
CA SER A 301 0.69 -8.05 3.59
C SER A 301 1.38 -8.46 2.29
N LEU A 302 1.68 -9.76 2.08
CA LEU A 302 2.18 -10.27 0.80
C LEU A 302 1.15 -10.15 -0.33
N PHE A 303 -0.13 -10.44 -0.07
CA PHE A 303 -1.21 -10.25 -1.05
C PHE A 303 -1.38 -8.77 -1.40
N GLU A 304 -1.48 -7.90 -0.40
CA GLU A 304 -1.60 -6.45 -0.60
C GLU A 304 -0.39 -5.86 -1.34
N SER A 305 0.81 -6.30 -0.99
CA SER A 305 2.05 -5.84 -1.65
C SER A 305 2.13 -6.33 -3.09
N THR A 306 1.66 -7.56 -3.37
CA THR A 306 1.61 -8.11 -4.73
C THR A 306 0.65 -7.30 -5.62
N GLY A 307 -0.55 -6.99 -5.11
CA GLY A 307 -1.48 -6.09 -5.81
C GLY A 307 -0.89 -4.72 -6.08
N THR A 308 -0.15 -4.17 -5.10
CA THR A 308 0.56 -2.89 -5.25
C THR A 308 1.69 -2.96 -6.28
N PHE A 309 2.45 -4.07 -6.35
CA PHE A 309 3.47 -4.26 -7.38
C PHE A 309 2.88 -4.28 -8.79
N PHE A 310 1.74 -4.94 -9.00
CA PHE A 310 1.03 -4.91 -10.29
C PHE A 310 0.47 -3.52 -10.63
N ALA A 311 -0.06 -2.78 -9.65
CA ALA A 311 -0.54 -1.41 -9.86
C ALA A 311 0.61 -0.46 -10.21
N THR A 312 1.72 -0.52 -9.47
CA THR A 312 2.90 0.33 -9.70
C THR A 312 3.63 0.00 -10.99
N SER A 313 3.68 -1.26 -11.42
CA SER A 313 4.23 -1.61 -12.73
C SER A 313 3.39 -1.01 -13.86
N ARG A 314 2.05 -1.07 -13.73
CA ARG A 314 1.14 -0.48 -14.71
C ARG A 314 1.27 1.04 -14.78
N TYR A 315 1.28 1.72 -13.64
CA TYR A 315 1.47 3.19 -13.59
C TYR A 315 2.90 3.66 -13.82
N GLY A 316 3.88 2.75 -13.75
CA GLY A 316 5.26 2.97 -14.14
C GLY A 316 5.56 2.73 -15.63
N SER A 317 4.58 2.26 -16.40
CA SER A 317 4.74 1.83 -17.80
C SER A 317 5.72 0.67 -17.96
N ALA A 318 5.83 -0.19 -16.95
CA ALA A 318 6.60 -1.42 -17.05
C ALA A 318 5.80 -2.52 -17.75
N THR A 319 6.50 -3.53 -18.25
CA THR A 319 5.88 -4.80 -18.64
C THR A 319 5.32 -5.54 -17.42
N PRO A 320 4.38 -6.50 -17.61
CA PRO A 320 3.88 -7.34 -16.52
C PRO A 320 5.02 -7.91 -15.66
N VAL A 321 4.84 -7.87 -14.33
CA VAL A 321 5.91 -8.21 -13.39
C VAL A 321 6.12 -9.72 -13.36
N PRO A 322 7.34 -10.23 -13.61
CA PRO A 322 7.61 -11.66 -13.49
C PRO A 322 7.43 -12.17 -12.04
N PRO A 323 6.94 -13.41 -11.83
CA PRO A 323 6.77 -13.98 -10.49
C PRO A 323 8.06 -14.00 -9.64
N SER A 324 9.23 -14.19 -10.27
CA SER A 324 10.53 -14.18 -9.59
C SER A 324 10.87 -12.80 -9.00
N VAL A 325 10.48 -11.72 -9.68
CA VAL A 325 10.66 -10.33 -9.20
C VAL A 325 9.73 -10.04 -8.03
N ILE A 326 8.50 -10.54 -8.06
CA ILE A 326 7.56 -10.41 -6.94
C ILE A 326 8.10 -11.16 -5.71
N SER A 327 8.58 -12.40 -5.87
CA SER A 327 9.20 -13.18 -4.78
C SER A 327 10.43 -12.48 -4.20
N ARG A 328 11.28 -11.89 -5.05
CA ARG A 328 12.42 -11.06 -4.62
C ARG A 328 11.96 -9.85 -3.81
N GLY A 329 10.91 -9.16 -4.26
CA GLY A 329 10.28 -8.09 -3.50
C GLY A 329 9.78 -8.54 -2.13
N SER A 330 9.15 -9.71 -2.05
CA SER A 330 8.66 -10.29 -0.79
C SER A 330 9.77 -10.55 0.21
N VAL A 331 10.96 -10.99 -0.24
CA VAL A 331 12.14 -11.15 0.63
C VAL A 331 12.57 -9.82 1.24
N TRP A 332 12.66 -8.76 0.42
CA TRP A 332 13.08 -7.44 0.89
C TRP A 332 12.04 -6.76 1.78
N LEU A 333 10.75 -7.03 1.57
CA LEU A 333 9.72 -6.70 2.54
C LEU A 333 9.94 -7.43 3.87
N GLY A 334 10.24 -8.73 3.85
CA GLY A 334 10.58 -9.48 5.07
C GLY A 334 11.81 -8.93 5.80
N VAL A 335 12.89 -8.56 5.08
CA VAL A 335 14.06 -7.87 5.66
C VAL A 335 13.64 -6.55 6.30
N GLY A 336 12.74 -5.81 5.66
CA GLY A 336 12.23 -4.57 6.22
C GLY A 336 11.35 -4.75 7.45
N GLY A 337 10.57 -5.82 7.50
CA GLY A 337 9.83 -6.25 8.68
C GLY A 337 10.77 -6.58 9.84
N LEU A 338 11.90 -7.25 9.55
CA LEU A 338 12.91 -7.56 10.56
C LEU A 338 13.49 -6.28 11.15
N LEU A 339 13.81 -5.30 10.31
CA LEU A 339 14.25 -3.98 10.76
C LEU A 339 13.18 -3.26 11.59
N ASN A 340 11.89 -3.38 11.22
CA ASN A 340 10.80 -2.84 12.04
C ASN A 340 10.75 -3.49 13.43
N GLY A 341 10.96 -4.80 13.52
CA GLY A 341 11.07 -5.52 14.80
C GLY A 341 12.30 -5.09 15.61
N MET A 342 13.45 -4.87 14.96
CA MET A 342 14.67 -4.44 15.63
C MET A 342 14.58 -3.00 16.15
N PHE A 343 14.10 -2.05 15.35
CA PHE A 343 14.03 -0.62 15.73
C PHE A 343 12.76 -0.27 16.53
N GLY A 344 11.78 -1.18 16.59
CA GLY A 344 10.56 -1.01 17.38
C GLY A 344 9.51 -0.12 16.71
N SER A 345 9.12 -0.46 15.48
CA SER A 345 8.18 0.29 14.64
C SER A 345 6.70 -0.13 14.79
N ILE A 346 6.34 -0.94 15.80
CA ILE A 346 5.00 -1.48 16.16
C ILE A 346 4.19 -2.23 15.07
N THR A 347 4.60 -2.18 13.81
CA THR A 347 3.95 -2.81 12.66
C THR A 347 4.98 -3.38 11.67
N GLY A 348 4.56 -4.38 10.89
CA GLY A 348 5.34 -4.89 9.76
C GLY A 348 5.27 -3.97 8.54
N THR A 349 5.91 -4.39 7.46
CA THR A 349 6.04 -3.60 6.22
C THR A 349 5.05 -4.04 5.16
N CYS A 350 4.50 -3.09 4.40
CA CYS A 350 3.76 -3.35 3.17
C CYS A 350 4.14 -2.32 2.09
N ALA A 351 3.95 -2.67 0.82
CA ALA A 351 4.02 -1.70 -0.26
C ALA A 351 2.88 -0.68 -0.13
N SER A 352 3.20 0.60 -0.24
CA SER A 352 2.26 1.71 -0.01
C SER A 352 1.27 1.86 -1.17
N VAL A 353 -0.01 1.59 -0.87
CA VAL A 353 -1.12 1.67 -1.82
C VAL A 353 -1.38 3.13 -2.22
N GLU A 354 -1.32 4.05 -1.26
CA GLU A 354 -1.50 5.48 -1.48
C GLU A 354 -0.42 6.05 -2.40
N ASN A 355 0.85 5.65 -2.23
CA ASN A 355 1.92 6.08 -3.12
C ASN A 355 1.79 5.47 -4.52
N ALA A 356 1.29 4.24 -4.65
CA ALA A 356 0.98 3.66 -5.96
C ALA A 356 -0.12 4.45 -6.69
N GLY A 357 -1.15 4.90 -5.98
CA GLY A 357 -2.18 5.79 -6.51
C GLY A 357 -1.64 7.18 -6.88
N LEU A 358 -0.64 7.68 -6.15
CA LEU A 358 0.02 8.94 -6.48
C LEU A 358 0.78 8.90 -7.83
N LEU A 359 1.37 7.76 -8.20
CA LEU A 359 1.97 7.56 -9.52
C LEU A 359 0.94 7.77 -10.64
N ALA A 360 -0.29 7.31 -10.42
CA ALA A 360 -1.39 7.43 -11.37
C ALA A 360 -1.84 8.89 -11.55
N LEU A 361 -1.95 9.62 -10.44
CA LEU A 361 -2.35 11.03 -10.45
C LEU A 361 -1.30 11.90 -11.14
N THR A 362 -0.03 11.72 -10.76
CA THR A 362 1.09 12.54 -11.26
C THR A 362 1.59 12.11 -12.63
N ARG A 363 1.29 10.87 -13.05
CA ARG A 363 1.84 10.23 -14.25
C ARG A 363 3.37 10.15 -14.24
N VAL A 364 3.97 10.07 -13.05
CA VAL A 364 5.42 9.96 -12.84
C VAL A 364 5.74 8.62 -12.18
N GLY A 365 6.25 7.69 -12.97
CA GLY A 365 6.68 6.36 -12.57
C GLY A 365 8.17 6.25 -12.21
N SER A 366 8.88 7.36 -12.00
CA SER A 366 10.35 7.32 -11.90
C SER A 366 10.86 6.72 -10.59
N ARG A 367 11.79 5.77 -10.69
CA ARG A 367 12.47 5.16 -9.52
C ARG A 367 13.26 6.18 -8.70
N ARG A 368 13.90 7.15 -9.36
CA ARG A 368 14.73 8.17 -8.70
C ARG A 368 13.91 9.02 -7.73
N VAL A 369 12.68 9.37 -8.10
CA VAL A 369 11.76 10.15 -7.26
C VAL A 369 11.47 9.43 -5.94
N ILE A 370 11.22 8.13 -6.01
CA ILE A 370 10.96 7.28 -4.82
C ILE A 370 12.21 7.15 -3.94
N GLN A 371 13.40 7.05 -4.54
CA GLN A 371 14.66 7.04 -3.79
C GLN A 371 14.93 8.37 -3.07
N ILE A 372 14.61 9.50 -3.71
CA ILE A 372 14.68 10.82 -3.06
C ILE A 372 13.67 10.89 -1.90
N SER A 373 12.45 10.36 -2.09
CA SER A 373 11.45 10.27 -1.03
C SER A 373 11.96 9.51 0.19
N ALA A 374 12.64 8.38 -0.03
CA ALA A 374 13.27 7.62 1.04
C ALA A 374 14.36 8.42 1.77
N GLY A 375 15.13 9.22 1.04
CA GLY A 375 16.08 10.17 1.63
C GLY A 375 15.40 11.19 2.56
N PHE A 376 14.25 11.73 2.16
CA PHE A 376 13.45 12.59 3.04
C PHE A 376 12.92 11.87 4.28
N MET A 377 12.46 10.63 4.16
CA MET A 377 12.01 9.83 5.31
C MET A 377 13.13 9.67 6.33
N ILE A 378 14.32 9.28 5.88
CA ILE A 378 15.50 9.14 6.75
C ILE A 378 15.85 10.51 7.36
N PHE A 379 15.95 11.56 6.54
CA PHE A 379 16.31 12.90 7.02
C PHE A 379 15.33 13.42 8.08
N PHE A 380 14.03 13.42 7.81
CA PHE A 380 13.02 13.95 8.75
C PHE A 380 12.77 13.05 9.95
N SER A 381 13.11 11.76 9.89
CA SER A 381 13.12 10.90 11.07
C SER A 381 14.24 11.24 12.05
N LEU A 382 15.39 11.73 11.56
CA LEU A 382 16.52 12.16 12.39
C LEU A 382 16.28 13.55 13.01
N PHE A 383 15.70 14.45 12.23
CA PHE A 383 15.38 15.82 12.66
C PHE A 383 13.94 15.92 13.17
N GLY A 384 13.76 15.41 14.39
CA GLY A 384 12.46 15.09 14.96
C GLY A 384 11.42 16.21 14.99
N LYS A 385 11.84 17.47 15.19
CA LYS A 385 10.91 18.62 15.16
C LYS A 385 10.35 18.91 13.77
N PHE A 386 11.16 18.78 12.73
CA PHE A 386 10.69 18.95 11.35
C PHE A 386 9.77 17.79 10.96
N GLY A 387 10.13 16.55 11.34
CA GLY A 387 9.23 15.40 11.20
C GLY A 387 7.89 15.61 11.93
N ALA A 388 7.93 16.12 13.17
CA ALA A 388 6.75 16.40 13.99
C ALA A 388 5.84 17.47 13.39
N LEU A 389 6.41 18.51 12.76
CA LEU A 389 5.65 19.55 12.06
C LEU A 389 4.77 18.94 10.96
N PHE A 390 5.35 18.11 10.10
CA PHE A 390 4.57 17.47 9.03
C PHE A 390 3.67 16.33 9.56
N ALA A 391 4.08 15.64 10.62
CA ALA A 391 3.27 14.64 11.29
C ALA A 391 2.05 15.23 12.03
N SER A 392 2.05 16.54 12.34
CA SER A 392 0.91 17.23 12.93
C SER A 392 -0.19 17.61 11.93
N ILE A 393 -0.01 17.30 10.63
CA ILE A 393 -1.07 17.50 9.64
C ILE A 393 -2.30 16.67 10.05
N PRO A 394 -3.49 17.28 10.18
CA PRO A 394 -4.68 16.55 10.57
C PRO A 394 -4.96 15.36 9.64
N LEU A 395 -5.17 14.20 10.26
CA LEU A 395 -5.49 12.94 9.58
C LEU A 395 -6.67 13.04 8.57
N PRO A 396 -7.73 13.85 8.80
CA PRO A 396 -8.79 14.04 7.80
C PRO A 396 -8.31 14.62 6.46
N ILE A 397 -7.25 15.44 6.44
CA ILE A 397 -6.66 15.98 5.20
C ILE A 397 -6.02 14.86 4.39
N ILE A 398 -5.27 13.98 5.05
CA ILE A 398 -4.64 12.82 4.40
C ILE A 398 -5.70 11.81 3.96
N ALA A 399 -6.75 11.59 4.75
CA ALA A 399 -7.87 10.72 4.38
C ALA A 399 -8.60 11.21 3.11
N ALA A 400 -8.66 12.52 2.87
CA ALA A 400 -9.18 13.07 1.62
C ALA A 400 -8.34 12.70 0.40
N LEU A 401 -7.01 12.64 0.55
CA LEU A 401 -6.13 12.13 -0.49
C LEU A 401 -6.35 10.64 -0.76
N TYR A 402 -6.55 9.84 0.30
CA TYR A 402 -6.81 8.40 0.20
C TYR A 402 -8.06 8.07 -0.62
N CYS A 403 -9.13 8.87 -0.50
CA CYS A 403 -10.33 8.73 -1.33
C CYS A 403 -10.02 8.74 -2.83
N VAL A 404 -9.00 9.50 -3.26
CA VAL A 404 -8.57 9.57 -4.66
C VAL A 404 -7.59 8.44 -4.99
N PHE A 405 -6.56 8.24 -4.16
CA PHE A 405 -5.48 7.29 -4.47
C PHE A 405 -5.90 5.83 -4.42
N PHE A 406 -6.73 5.43 -3.45
CA PHE A 406 -7.26 4.07 -3.40
C PHE A 406 -8.20 3.80 -4.60
N GLY A 407 -8.91 4.83 -5.07
CA GLY A 407 -9.69 4.78 -6.31
C GLY A 407 -8.81 4.55 -7.54
N TYR A 408 -7.67 5.23 -7.65
CA TYR A 408 -6.69 4.97 -8.72
C TYR A 408 -6.18 3.53 -8.67
N VAL A 409 -5.67 3.05 -7.53
CA VAL A 409 -5.18 1.66 -7.44
C VAL A 409 -6.28 0.65 -7.79
N SER A 410 -7.51 0.89 -7.33
CA SER A 410 -8.66 0.08 -7.71
C SER A 410 -8.87 0.00 -9.23
N SER A 411 -8.77 1.15 -9.89
CA SER A 411 -8.87 1.29 -11.35
C SER A 411 -7.74 0.58 -12.08
N ALA A 412 -6.52 0.56 -11.53
CA ALA A 412 -5.41 -0.24 -12.09
C ALA A 412 -5.78 -1.73 -12.21
N GLY A 413 -6.46 -2.26 -11.19
CA GLY A 413 -6.96 -3.63 -11.18
C GLY A 413 -7.97 -3.90 -12.29
N LEU A 414 -8.98 -3.03 -12.42
CA LEU A 414 -9.95 -3.11 -13.51
C LEU A 414 -9.30 -2.96 -14.89
N GLY A 415 -8.20 -2.22 -14.99
CA GLY A 415 -7.41 -2.10 -16.21
C GLY A 415 -6.83 -3.42 -16.72
N PHE A 416 -6.66 -4.45 -15.88
CA PHE A 416 -6.22 -5.78 -16.31
C PHE A 416 -7.33 -6.59 -17.01
N LEU A 417 -8.59 -6.14 -16.96
CA LEU A 417 -9.68 -6.76 -17.73
C LEU A 417 -9.47 -6.66 -19.25
N GLN A 418 -8.62 -5.73 -19.72
CA GLN A 418 -8.26 -5.65 -21.15
C GLN A 418 -7.64 -6.96 -21.67
N PHE A 419 -7.02 -7.76 -20.81
CA PHE A 419 -6.40 -9.04 -21.19
C PHE A 419 -7.41 -10.19 -21.23
N CYS A 420 -8.61 -10.00 -20.68
CA CYS A 420 -9.60 -11.06 -20.43
C CYS A 420 -10.77 -10.99 -21.40
N ASN A 421 -11.41 -12.13 -21.66
CA ASN A 421 -12.66 -12.19 -22.41
C ASN A 421 -13.87 -12.00 -21.47
N LEU A 422 -14.41 -10.78 -21.44
CA LEU A 422 -15.59 -10.44 -20.62
C LEU A 422 -16.90 -11.04 -21.14
N ASN A 423 -16.93 -11.59 -22.36
CA ASN A 423 -18.14 -12.21 -22.91
C ASN A 423 -18.35 -13.63 -22.36
N SER A 424 -17.32 -14.28 -21.84
CA SER A 424 -17.40 -15.63 -21.27
C SER A 424 -18.15 -15.66 -19.93
N PHE A 425 -19.10 -16.60 -19.77
CA PHE A 425 -19.81 -16.81 -18.50
C PHE A 425 -18.88 -17.24 -17.36
N ARG A 426 -17.81 -18.00 -17.68
CA ARG A 426 -16.77 -18.38 -16.71
C ARG A 426 -16.09 -17.15 -16.12
N THR A 427 -15.64 -16.23 -16.98
CA THR A 427 -15.02 -14.96 -16.56
C THR A 427 -15.97 -14.16 -15.69
N LYS A 428 -17.24 -14.02 -16.09
CA LYS A 428 -18.26 -13.31 -15.31
C LYS A 428 -18.48 -13.94 -13.94
N PHE A 429 -18.55 -15.26 -13.86
CA PHE A 429 -18.73 -15.98 -12.59
C PHE A 429 -17.52 -15.77 -11.66
N ILE A 430 -16.30 -16.01 -12.14
CA ILE A 430 -15.08 -15.84 -11.34
C ILE A 430 -14.97 -14.40 -10.83
N LEU A 431 -15.13 -13.42 -11.72
CA LEU A 431 -15.04 -12.01 -11.37
C LEU A 431 -16.13 -11.60 -10.38
N GLY A 432 -17.40 -11.92 -10.68
CA GLY A 432 -18.55 -11.57 -9.85
C GLY A 432 -18.49 -12.18 -8.46
N SER A 433 -18.21 -13.48 -8.36
CA SER A 433 -18.09 -14.18 -7.08
C SER A 433 -16.91 -13.65 -6.26
N SER A 434 -15.75 -13.38 -6.88
CA SER A 434 -14.58 -12.84 -6.17
C SER A 434 -14.81 -11.42 -5.65
N PHE A 435 -15.51 -10.58 -6.42
CA PHE A 435 -15.86 -9.23 -5.98
C PHE A 435 -16.87 -9.23 -4.83
N PHE A 436 -17.93 -10.03 -4.95
CA PHE A 436 -18.95 -10.11 -3.93
C PHE A 436 -18.39 -10.70 -2.62
N LEU A 437 -17.68 -11.83 -2.69
CA LEU A 437 -17.10 -12.48 -1.52
C LEU A 437 -15.93 -11.68 -0.92
N GLY A 438 -15.16 -10.99 -1.76
CA GLY A 438 -14.10 -10.06 -1.33
C GLY A 438 -14.61 -8.85 -0.55
N LEU A 439 -15.92 -8.54 -0.62
CA LEU A 439 -16.57 -7.53 0.22
C LEU A 439 -17.31 -8.15 1.41
N SER A 440 -18.11 -9.18 1.16
CA SER A 440 -19.04 -9.73 2.16
C SER A 440 -18.34 -10.45 3.30
N ILE A 441 -17.31 -11.27 3.01
CA ILE A 441 -16.58 -12.02 4.04
C ILE A 441 -15.81 -11.08 4.97
N PRO A 442 -14.98 -10.13 4.49
CA PRO A 442 -14.31 -9.18 5.38
C PRO A 442 -15.26 -8.30 6.18
N GLN A 443 -16.41 -7.93 5.61
CA GLN A 443 -17.42 -7.17 6.35
C GLN A 443 -17.98 -7.97 7.52
N TYR A 444 -18.31 -9.26 7.32
CA TYR A 444 -18.73 -10.16 8.40
C TYR A 444 -17.67 -10.24 9.50
N PHE A 445 -16.42 -10.51 9.15
CA PHE A 445 -15.34 -10.63 10.14
C PHE A 445 -15.05 -9.31 10.87
N ARG A 446 -15.23 -8.15 10.21
CA ARG A 446 -15.11 -6.84 10.85
C ARG A 446 -16.21 -6.60 11.89
N GLU A 447 -17.45 -6.99 11.58
CA GLU A 447 -18.57 -6.88 12.53
C GLU A 447 -18.41 -7.86 13.70
N TYR A 448 -18.03 -9.10 13.41
CA TYR A 448 -17.68 -10.11 14.40
C TYR A 448 -16.59 -9.59 15.34
N TYR A 449 -15.47 -9.11 14.81
CA TYR A 449 -14.36 -8.56 15.59
C TYR A 449 -14.80 -7.38 16.49
N ARG A 450 -15.66 -6.49 15.99
CA ARG A 450 -16.20 -5.36 16.76
C ARG A 450 -17.09 -5.84 17.92
N GLN A 451 -17.87 -6.90 17.73
CA GLN A 451 -18.70 -7.48 18.80
C GLN A 451 -17.84 -8.14 19.87
N VAL A 452 -16.82 -8.91 19.47
CA VAL A 452 -15.88 -9.55 20.40
C VAL A 452 -15.14 -8.50 21.23
N LEU A 453 -14.70 -7.38 20.64
CA LEU A 453 -14.05 -6.27 21.35
C LEU A 453 -14.93 -5.59 22.41
N LYS A 454 -16.24 -5.52 22.18
CA LYS A 454 -17.18 -4.91 23.14
C LYS A 454 -17.52 -5.84 24.31
N SER A 455 -17.31 -7.14 24.15
CA SER A 455 -17.51 -8.12 25.21
C SER A 455 -16.22 -8.22 26.05
N GLU A 456 -15.93 -7.16 26.82
CA GLU A 456 -14.71 -7.00 27.65
C GLU A 456 -14.41 -8.20 28.57
N HIS A 457 -15.37 -9.08 28.84
CA HIS A 457 -15.18 -10.25 29.71
C HIS A 457 -14.66 -11.52 28.99
N ASN A 458 -14.75 -11.61 27.65
CA ASN A 458 -14.47 -12.84 26.89
C ASN A 458 -13.35 -12.76 25.84
N TYR A 459 -12.60 -11.66 25.77
CA TYR A 459 -11.32 -11.67 25.02
C TYR A 459 -10.31 -12.66 25.63
N SER A 460 -10.54 -13.05 26.90
CA SER A 460 -9.84 -14.11 27.64
C SER A 460 -9.80 -15.49 26.98
N GLY A 461 -10.71 -15.79 26.03
CA GLY A 461 -10.94 -17.17 25.55
C GLY A 461 -10.73 -17.40 24.05
N HIS A 462 -10.50 -16.35 23.25
CA HIS A 462 -10.29 -16.50 21.82
C HIS A 462 -8.78 -16.55 21.55
N GLY A 463 -8.23 -17.76 21.45
CA GLY A 463 -6.78 -17.98 21.30
C GLY A 463 -6.22 -17.37 20.00
N TRP A 464 -4.89 -17.38 19.88
CA TRP A 464 -4.12 -16.92 18.72
C TRP A 464 -4.65 -17.41 17.35
N LEU A 465 -5.31 -18.57 17.31
CA LEU A 465 -5.99 -19.08 16.11
C LEU A 465 -7.12 -18.17 15.61
N ASN A 466 -7.89 -17.59 16.53
CA ASN A 466 -8.95 -16.65 16.17
C ASN A 466 -8.36 -15.39 15.53
N ASP A 467 -7.26 -14.86 16.08
CA ASP A 467 -6.59 -13.70 15.49
C ASP A 467 -6.06 -14.01 14.09
N VAL A 468 -5.48 -15.20 13.89
CA VAL A 468 -5.04 -15.66 12.55
C VAL A 468 -6.19 -15.65 11.56
N ILE A 469 -7.34 -16.24 11.93
CA ILE A 469 -8.53 -16.30 11.07
C ILE A 469 -9.06 -14.90 10.79
N VAL A 470 -9.24 -14.08 11.81
CA VAL A 470 -9.76 -12.71 11.68
C VAL A 470 -8.86 -11.87 10.77
N VAL A 471 -7.54 -11.93 10.97
CA VAL A 471 -6.57 -11.16 10.15
C VAL A 471 -6.67 -11.53 8.67
N ILE A 472 -6.70 -12.83 8.35
CA ILE A 472 -6.77 -13.30 6.96
C ILE A 472 -8.09 -12.90 6.32
N PHE A 473 -9.22 -13.18 6.97
CA PHE A 473 -10.53 -12.97 6.37
C PHE A 473 -11.03 -11.53 6.43
N MET A 474 -10.45 -10.67 7.27
CA MET A 474 -10.73 -9.23 7.29
C MET A 474 -9.97 -8.46 6.19
N SER A 475 -9.00 -9.09 5.51
CA SER A 475 -8.33 -8.51 4.35
C SER A 475 -9.12 -8.74 3.07
N HIS A 476 -9.69 -7.66 2.54
CA HIS A 476 -10.40 -7.67 1.27
C HIS A 476 -9.54 -8.17 0.10
N ALA A 477 -8.28 -7.72 0.01
CA ALA A 477 -7.36 -8.12 -1.04
C ALA A 477 -7.06 -9.62 -0.99
N THR A 478 -6.82 -10.15 0.21
CA THR A 478 -6.51 -11.57 0.43
C THR A 478 -7.70 -12.45 0.07
N VAL A 479 -8.89 -12.14 0.59
CA VAL A 479 -10.11 -12.92 0.31
C VAL A 479 -10.45 -12.89 -1.18
N ALA A 480 -10.48 -11.70 -1.79
CA ALA A 480 -10.81 -11.57 -3.21
C ALA A 480 -9.80 -12.32 -4.10
N SER A 481 -8.51 -12.22 -3.77
CA SER A 481 -7.46 -12.92 -4.52
C SER A 481 -7.53 -14.43 -4.35
N LEU A 482 -7.81 -14.94 -3.15
CA LEU A 482 -7.93 -16.38 -2.89
C LEU A 482 -9.13 -16.98 -3.63
N VAL A 483 -10.30 -16.33 -3.54
CA VAL A 483 -11.50 -16.78 -4.25
C VAL A 483 -11.25 -16.79 -5.76
N ALA A 484 -10.66 -15.73 -6.31
CA ALA A 484 -10.37 -15.64 -7.73
C ALA A 484 -9.41 -16.72 -8.20
N LEU A 485 -8.30 -16.90 -7.47
CA LEU A 485 -7.28 -17.90 -7.78
C LEU A 485 -7.82 -19.32 -7.70
N ILE A 486 -8.59 -19.65 -6.65
CA ILE A 486 -9.20 -20.98 -6.49
C ILE A 486 -10.18 -21.26 -7.62
N LEU A 487 -11.09 -20.33 -7.92
CA LEU A 487 -12.08 -20.53 -8.98
C LEU A 487 -11.43 -20.60 -10.37
N ASP A 488 -10.42 -19.77 -10.65
CA ASP A 488 -9.74 -19.78 -11.94
C ASP A 488 -8.91 -21.06 -12.14
N CYS A 489 -8.28 -21.59 -11.09
CA CYS A 489 -7.56 -22.86 -11.16
C CYS A 489 -8.49 -24.07 -11.28
N THR A 490 -9.61 -24.10 -10.55
CA THR A 490 -10.52 -25.27 -10.50
C THR A 490 -11.45 -25.36 -11.72
N LEU A 491 -11.89 -24.23 -12.29
CA LEU A 491 -12.80 -24.19 -13.45
C LEU A 491 -12.07 -24.39 -14.80
N SER A 492 -11.10 -25.31 -14.82
CA SER A 492 -10.28 -25.77 -15.96
C SER A 492 -9.29 -24.74 -16.56
N ARG A 493 -8.00 -24.96 -16.26
CA ARG A 493 -6.84 -24.25 -16.84
C ARG A 493 -6.27 -24.91 -18.10
N GLU A 494 -6.69 -26.14 -18.42
CA GLU A 494 -6.06 -26.98 -19.46
C GLU A 494 -6.55 -26.71 -20.89
N ASN A 495 -7.72 -26.09 -21.06
CA ASN A 495 -8.26 -25.80 -22.40
C ASN A 495 -7.72 -24.48 -22.96
N ASP A 496 -7.28 -24.46 -24.22
CA ASP A 496 -6.78 -23.23 -24.87
C ASP A 496 -7.82 -22.10 -24.89
N ALA A 497 -9.11 -22.43 -24.96
CA ALA A 497 -10.20 -21.47 -24.87
C ALA A 497 -10.23 -20.75 -23.50
N THR A 498 -10.03 -21.49 -22.40
CA THR A 498 -10.05 -20.89 -21.05
C THR A 498 -8.77 -20.09 -20.76
N ARG A 499 -7.63 -20.47 -21.36
CA ARG A 499 -6.39 -19.68 -21.32
C ARG A 499 -6.53 -18.34 -22.05
N LYS A 500 -7.27 -18.32 -23.17
CA LYS A 500 -7.63 -17.08 -23.87
C LYS A 500 -8.61 -16.25 -23.04
N ASP A 501 -9.61 -16.87 -22.43
CA ASP A 501 -10.60 -16.16 -21.62
C ASP A 501 -9.99 -15.46 -20.39
N SER A 502 -9.06 -16.12 -19.70
CA SER A 502 -8.37 -15.60 -18.52
C SER A 502 -7.25 -14.60 -18.84
N GLY A 503 -6.88 -14.45 -20.11
CA GLY A 503 -5.77 -13.60 -20.56
C GLY A 503 -4.37 -14.20 -20.34
N LEU A 504 -4.26 -15.44 -19.89
CA LEU A 504 -2.97 -16.11 -19.64
C LEU A 504 -2.06 -16.12 -20.86
N HIS A 505 -2.61 -16.26 -22.07
CA HIS A 505 -1.84 -16.22 -23.32
C HIS A 505 -1.03 -14.92 -23.49
N TRP A 506 -1.56 -13.77 -23.03
CA TRP A 506 -0.82 -12.50 -23.08
C TRP A 506 0.34 -12.44 -22.09
N TRP A 507 0.21 -13.10 -20.95
CA TRP A 507 1.16 -13.05 -19.84
C TRP A 507 2.19 -14.17 -19.84
N GLU A 508 1.99 -15.21 -20.64
CA GLU A 508 2.88 -16.38 -20.71
C GLU A 508 4.33 -16.00 -21.00
N LYS A 509 4.55 -15.04 -21.90
CA LYS A 509 5.89 -14.52 -22.23
C LYS A 509 6.58 -13.76 -21.10
N PHE A 510 5.83 -13.33 -20.09
CA PHE A 510 6.35 -12.65 -18.90
C PHE A 510 6.42 -13.58 -17.67
N SER A 511 6.04 -14.85 -17.83
CA SER A 511 6.01 -15.83 -16.73
C SER A 511 7.42 -16.23 -16.27
N LEU A 512 8.40 -16.16 -17.17
CA LEU A 512 9.81 -16.37 -16.89
C LEU A 512 10.55 -15.07 -17.13
N TYR A 513 11.50 -14.76 -16.25
CA TYR A 513 12.26 -13.52 -16.34
C TYR A 513 13.05 -13.41 -17.65
N SER A 514 13.67 -14.51 -18.09
CA SER A 514 14.52 -14.57 -19.29
C SER A 514 13.74 -14.59 -20.61
N SER A 515 12.41 -14.69 -20.57
CA SER A 515 11.59 -14.81 -21.79
C SER A 515 11.35 -13.49 -22.50
N ASP A 516 11.55 -12.34 -21.85
CA ASP A 516 11.43 -11.02 -22.46
C ASP A 516 12.64 -10.16 -22.11
N VAL A 517 13.36 -9.70 -23.13
CA VAL A 517 14.58 -8.87 -23.00
C VAL A 517 14.27 -7.54 -22.29
N ARG A 518 13.05 -7.02 -22.40
CA ARG A 518 12.62 -5.78 -21.72
C ARG A 518 12.56 -5.93 -20.20
N ASN A 519 12.51 -7.16 -19.67
CA ASN A 519 12.54 -7.37 -18.23
C ASN A 519 13.86 -6.85 -17.61
N ASP A 520 14.96 -6.93 -18.33
CA ASP A 520 16.24 -6.37 -17.86
C ASP A 520 16.21 -4.84 -17.79
N GLU A 521 15.47 -4.18 -18.67
CA GLU A 521 15.30 -2.72 -18.59
C GLU A 521 14.63 -2.33 -17.26
N PHE A 522 13.53 -2.99 -16.89
CA PHE A 522 12.74 -2.58 -15.73
C PHE A 522 13.22 -3.18 -14.40
N TYR A 523 13.67 -4.43 -14.40
CA TYR A 523 13.80 -5.25 -13.19
C TYR A 523 15.22 -5.70 -12.87
N ALA A 524 16.20 -5.38 -13.73
CA ALA A 524 17.59 -5.75 -13.49
C ALA A 524 18.16 -5.10 -12.22
N LEU A 525 18.92 -5.87 -11.45
CA LEU A 525 19.66 -5.40 -10.28
C LEU A 525 20.81 -4.47 -10.68
N PRO A 526 21.17 -3.52 -9.80
CA PRO A 526 22.29 -2.61 -10.06
C PRO A 526 23.63 -3.38 -10.12
N PHE A 527 24.64 -2.76 -10.73
CA PHE A 527 26.02 -3.29 -10.79
C PHE A 527 26.14 -4.71 -11.36
N CYS A 528 25.24 -5.11 -12.27
CA CYS A 528 25.19 -6.45 -12.87
C CYS A 528 25.04 -7.60 -11.84
N LEU A 529 24.52 -7.33 -10.64
CA LEU A 529 24.26 -8.33 -9.60
C LEU A 529 23.32 -9.46 -10.07
N ASN A 530 22.55 -9.24 -11.14
CA ASN A 530 21.77 -10.29 -11.82
C ASN A 530 22.60 -11.52 -12.22
N LYS A 531 23.90 -11.35 -12.50
CA LYS A 531 24.78 -12.48 -12.84
C LYS A 531 25.09 -13.37 -11.63
N LEU A 532 25.06 -12.80 -10.44
CA LEU A 532 25.30 -13.49 -9.16
C LEU A 532 24.01 -14.03 -8.55
N PHE A 533 22.90 -13.31 -8.74
CA PHE A 533 21.57 -13.68 -8.26
C PHE A 533 20.58 -13.73 -9.43
N PRO A 534 20.64 -14.76 -10.27
CA PRO A 534 19.74 -14.89 -11.41
C PRO A 534 18.30 -15.06 -10.92
N SER A 535 17.40 -14.29 -11.52
CA SER A 535 15.95 -14.39 -11.31
C SER A 535 15.39 -15.60 -12.06
N LEU A 536 15.68 -16.80 -11.54
CA LEU A 536 15.16 -18.09 -12.05
C LEU A 536 13.64 -18.22 -11.90
#